data_AF-A0A9X1ZFF4-F1
#
_entry.id   AF-A0A9X1ZFF4-F1
#
_cell.length_a   1.000
_cell.length_b   1.000
_cell.length_c   1.000
_cell.angle_alpha   90.00
_cell.angle_beta   90.00
_cell.angle_gamma   90.00
#
_symmetry.space_group_name_H-M   'P 1'
#
loop_
_entity.id
_entity.type
_entity.pdbx_description
1 polymer ?
#
loop_
_entity_poly.entity_id
_entity_poly.type
_entity_poly.pdbx_seq_one_letter_code
_entity_poly.pdbx_strand_id
1 'polypeptide(L)'
;MTSYEILCLLSALSLVISLISSRLHRWQQTITITALALGLSLVILIAGKIFGVELYSTLVTDLEQLDFKALLLNGMLGFLLFAGALQIKLNVLKQQRWEIFVLAFVGTLISTLIIGGLLYLLSGLLELQLDFSYCLLFGALISPTDPIAVLAIIKQLGAPEDIAIQVEGESLFNDGIGLVIFVAISQVAFSTEPLTIAGVSGLFVREALGGLLYGGILAAILHGMLHFSEERTQYLLMTLLVPSAGYVGADMLGVSGPLAMVTSGIIIGNVSVPKLLKEHEWQHLDSFWLLIESFFNSLLFLLLGLLLLLIHFDAELWWFMLLAVPIVLIGRTVSIYLPYIGFRRFRHYNSYAEKILVWGGLRGGLALAMAMSLPTGVVIISGSNIDLRELLMVMTYAVVVFSILVQGTTIPNLIDKSNAEHEAQRKS
;
A
#
# COMPACT_ATOMS: atom_id res chain seq x y z
N MET A 1 11.59 26.01 4.52
CA MET A 1 11.00 26.21 3.18
C MET A 1 9.48 26.11 3.30
N THR A 2 8.70 26.72 2.41
CA THR A 2 7.24 26.51 2.42
C THR A 2 6.90 25.09 1.94
N SER A 3 5.76 24.52 2.38
CA SER A 3 5.32 23.19 1.90
C SER A 3 5.22 23.11 0.37
N TYR A 4 4.89 24.23 -0.29
CA TYR A 4 4.89 24.35 -1.74
C TYR A 4 6.28 24.15 -2.36
N GLU A 5 7.30 24.84 -1.85
CA GLU A 5 8.68 24.73 -2.36
C GLU A 5 9.22 23.31 -2.21
N ILE A 6 8.94 22.68 -1.07
CA ILE A 6 9.39 21.32 -0.80
C ILE A 6 8.69 20.32 -1.75
N LEU A 7 7.38 20.46 -1.98
CA LEU A 7 6.66 19.63 -2.95
C LEU A 7 7.18 19.79 -4.38
N CYS A 8 7.52 21.01 -4.79
CA CYS A 8 8.14 21.26 -6.09
C CYS A 8 9.51 20.57 -6.21
N LEU A 9 10.36 20.69 -5.18
CA LEU A 9 11.66 20.03 -5.15
C LEU A 9 11.55 18.50 -5.17
N LEU A 10 10.65 17.94 -4.38
CA LEU A 10 10.39 16.51 -4.35
C LEU A 10 9.87 16.00 -5.70
N SER A 11 8.98 16.75 -6.34
CA SER A 11 8.46 16.41 -7.67
C SER A 11 9.58 16.43 -8.71
N ALA A 12 10.43 17.47 -8.71
CA ALA A 12 11.57 17.55 -9.61
C ALA A 12 12.57 16.41 -9.36
N LEU A 13 12.89 16.13 -8.09
CA LEU A 13 13.79 15.05 -7.70
C LEU A 13 13.24 13.67 -8.10
N SER A 14 11.94 13.45 -7.91
CA SER A 14 11.24 12.22 -8.32
C SER A 14 11.39 11.97 -9.81
N LEU A 15 11.17 13.01 -10.64
CA LEU A 15 11.34 12.92 -12.10
C LEU A 15 12.79 12.66 -12.51
N VAL A 16 13.76 13.32 -11.87
CA VAL A 16 15.20 13.09 -12.14
C VAL A 16 15.60 11.66 -11.79
N ILE A 17 15.23 11.16 -10.60
CA ILE A 17 15.53 9.80 -10.18
C ILE A 17 14.81 8.79 -11.07
N SER A 18 13.56 9.05 -11.45
CA SER A 18 12.79 8.23 -12.39
C SER A 18 13.47 8.15 -13.78
N LEU A 19 14.01 9.27 -14.28
CA LEU A 19 14.77 9.30 -15.52
C LEU A 19 16.08 8.52 -15.42
N ILE A 20 16.83 8.65 -14.32
CA ILE A 20 18.05 7.86 -14.07
C ILE A 20 17.69 6.37 -13.98
N SER A 21 16.62 6.04 -13.25
CA SER A 21 16.11 4.69 -13.10
C SER A 21 15.76 4.05 -14.44
N SER A 22 15.18 4.80 -15.38
CA SER A 22 14.82 4.27 -16.71
C SER A 22 16.04 3.79 -17.52
N ARG A 23 17.22 4.34 -17.25
CA ARG A 23 18.49 3.92 -17.87
C ARG A 23 19.06 2.66 -17.25
N LEU A 24 18.68 2.33 -16.02
CA LEU A 24 19.11 1.13 -15.30
C LEU A 24 18.18 -0.05 -15.63
N HIS A 25 18.27 -0.55 -16.86
CA HIS A 25 17.37 -1.57 -17.44
C HIS A 25 17.30 -2.92 -16.71
N ARG A 26 18.11 -3.16 -15.69
CA ARG A 26 18.17 -4.46 -15.02
C ARG A 26 17.03 -4.68 -14.04
N TRP A 27 16.52 -3.61 -13.42
CA TRP A 27 15.64 -3.69 -12.24
C TRP A 27 14.33 -2.98 -12.55
N GLN A 28 13.26 -3.37 -11.84
CA GLN A 28 12.01 -2.65 -11.90
C GLN A 28 12.20 -1.20 -11.44
N GLN A 29 11.49 -0.26 -12.09
CA GLN A 29 11.58 1.18 -11.82
C GLN A 29 11.34 1.51 -10.34
N THR A 30 10.27 0.98 -9.73
CA THR A 30 9.93 1.17 -8.31
C THR A 30 11.07 0.80 -7.35
N ILE A 31 11.67 -0.38 -7.53
CA ILE A 31 12.79 -0.87 -6.71
C ILE A 31 13.99 0.05 -6.88
N THR A 32 14.25 0.48 -8.11
CA THR A 32 15.39 1.34 -8.45
C THR A 32 15.24 2.74 -7.88
N ILE A 33 14.06 3.36 -7.99
CA ILE A 33 13.75 4.66 -7.38
C ILE A 33 13.97 4.59 -5.87
N THR A 34 13.44 3.55 -5.23
CA THR A 34 13.60 3.34 -3.78
C THR A 34 15.07 3.19 -3.41
N ALA A 35 15.83 2.34 -4.11
CA ALA A 35 17.24 2.12 -3.84
C ALA A 35 18.09 3.38 -4.04
N LEU A 36 17.82 4.16 -5.09
CA LEU A 36 18.50 5.43 -5.35
C LEU A 36 18.16 6.48 -4.29
N ALA A 37 16.89 6.57 -3.89
CA ALA A 37 16.45 7.48 -2.84
C ALA A 37 17.07 7.12 -1.49
N LEU A 38 17.11 5.82 -1.12
CA LEU A 38 17.80 5.34 0.08
C LEU A 38 19.31 5.62 0.04
N GLY A 39 19.95 5.39 -1.11
CA GLY A 39 21.36 5.71 -1.30
C GLY A 39 21.63 7.20 -1.13
N LEU A 40 20.77 8.06 -1.70
CA LEU A 40 20.84 9.51 -1.53
C LEU A 40 20.70 9.91 -0.06
N SER A 41 19.71 9.36 0.65
CA SER A 41 19.51 9.59 2.08
C SER A 41 20.72 9.18 2.91
N LEU A 42 21.33 8.03 2.60
CA LEU A 42 22.54 7.56 3.29
C LEU A 42 23.75 8.46 3.02
N VAL A 43 23.92 8.93 1.78
CA VAL A 43 24.97 9.89 1.43
C VAL A 43 24.77 11.20 2.20
N ILE A 44 23.54 11.70 2.30
CA ILE A 44 23.22 12.90 3.07
C ILE A 44 23.54 12.71 4.56
N LEU A 45 23.18 11.56 5.14
CA LEU A 45 23.49 11.23 6.54
C LEU A 45 25.00 11.18 6.82
N ILE A 46 25.76 10.52 5.93
CA ILE A 46 27.21 10.41 6.06
C ILE A 46 27.86 11.78 5.85
N ALA A 47 27.44 12.53 4.84
CA ALA A 47 27.95 13.87 4.58
C ALA A 47 27.67 14.84 5.75
N GLY A 48 26.49 14.77 6.36
CA GLY A 48 26.14 15.56 7.56
C GLY A 48 27.06 15.26 8.75
N LYS A 49 27.46 14.00 8.93
CA LYS A 49 28.44 13.61 9.97
C LYS A 49 29.86 14.09 9.66
N ILE A 50 30.26 14.19 8.39
CA ILE A 50 31.63 14.54 7.97
C ILE A 50 31.83 16.06 7.81
N PHE A 51 30.92 16.75 7.11
CA PHE A 51 31.07 18.15 6.68
C PHE A 51 30.39 19.16 7.60
N GLY A 52 29.72 18.72 8.67
CA GLY A 52 29.06 19.56 9.65
C GLY A 52 27.52 19.53 9.57
N VAL A 53 26.89 19.79 10.71
CA VAL A 53 25.48 19.52 10.99
C VAL A 53 24.51 20.46 10.25
N GLU A 54 24.93 21.66 9.83
CA GLU A 54 24.03 22.71 9.32
C GLU A 54 23.24 22.33 8.06
N LEU A 55 23.88 21.65 7.09
CA LEU A 55 23.19 21.23 5.86
C LEU A 55 22.18 20.08 6.14
N TYR A 56 22.57 19.14 7.02
CA TYR A 56 21.73 18.04 7.43
C TYR A 56 20.53 18.51 8.25
N SER A 57 20.76 19.39 9.24
CA SER A 57 19.70 19.91 10.10
C SER A 57 18.69 20.74 9.31
N THR A 58 19.14 21.51 8.31
CA THR A 58 18.22 22.30 7.46
C THR A 58 17.30 21.39 6.63
N LEU A 59 17.87 20.37 5.98
CA LEU A 59 17.10 19.42 5.18
C LEU A 59 16.12 18.59 6.01
N VAL A 60 16.54 18.12 7.19
CA VAL A 60 15.67 17.36 8.10
C VAL A 60 14.54 18.25 8.62
N THR A 61 14.84 19.47 9.06
CA THR A 61 13.82 20.42 9.56
C THR A 61 12.79 20.76 8.48
N ASP A 62 13.23 20.94 7.23
CA ASP A 62 12.31 21.19 6.11
C ASP A 62 11.44 19.96 5.80
N LEU A 63 12.00 18.74 5.87
CA LEU A 63 11.23 17.51 5.67
C LEU A 63 10.24 17.25 6.82
N GLU A 64 10.60 17.52 8.07
CA GLU A 64 9.69 17.37 9.23
C GLU A 64 8.47 18.29 9.13
N GLN A 65 8.59 19.43 8.46
CA GLN A 65 7.47 20.35 8.21
C GLN A 65 6.47 19.83 7.16
N LEU A 66 6.83 18.80 6.38
CA LEU A 66 5.88 18.14 5.51
C LEU A 66 4.94 17.26 6.32
N ASP A 67 3.64 17.50 6.15
CA ASP A 67 2.64 16.55 6.60
C ASP A 67 2.59 15.35 5.63
N PHE A 68 3.49 14.39 5.82
CA PHE A 68 3.56 13.15 5.03
C PHE A 68 2.25 12.36 5.08
N LYS A 69 1.57 12.39 6.23
CA LYS A 69 0.26 11.73 6.38
C LYS A 69 -0.72 12.37 5.41
N ALA A 70 -0.87 13.69 5.43
CA ALA A 70 -1.77 14.39 4.53
C ALA A 70 -1.38 14.20 3.06
N LEU A 71 -0.08 14.25 2.74
CA LEU A 71 0.39 14.05 1.38
C LEU A 71 0.07 12.64 0.86
N LEU A 72 0.41 11.59 1.63
CA LEU A 72 0.24 10.20 1.21
C LEU A 72 -1.23 9.75 1.29
N LEU A 73 -1.88 9.89 2.45
CA LEU A 73 -3.25 9.37 2.66
C LEU A 73 -4.31 10.24 1.98
N ASN A 74 -4.21 11.57 2.09
CA ASN A 74 -5.25 12.47 1.58
C ASN A 74 -4.95 12.96 0.16
N GLY A 75 -3.67 13.01 -0.23
CA GLY A 75 -3.24 13.52 -1.53
C GLY A 75 -3.06 12.45 -2.60
N MET A 76 -2.42 11.33 -2.28
CA MET A 76 -1.95 10.37 -3.29
C MET A 76 -2.77 9.08 -3.33
N LEU A 77 -3.16 8.55 -2.18
CA LEU A 77 -3.82 7.25 -2.05
C LEU A 77 -5.09 7.15 -2.90
N GLY A 78 -5.93 8.19 -2.87
CA GLY A 78 -7.15 8.21 -3.68
C GLY A 78 -6.88 8.05 -5.17
N PHE A 79 -5.86 8.75 -5.69
CA PHE A 79 -5.46 8.68 -7.10
C PHE A 79 -4.89 7.32 -7.47
N LEU A 80 -4.01 6.76 -6.63
CA LEU A 80 -3.38 5.46 -6.89
C LEU A 80 -4.42 4.34 -6.91
N LEU A 81 -5.34 4.31 -5.93
CA LEU A 81 -6.37 3.29 -5.85
C LEU A 81 -7.40 3.41 -6.97
N PHE A 82 -7.80 4.63 -7.31
CA PHE A 82 -8.70 4.85 -8.44
C PHE A 82 -8.07 4.41 -9.76
N ALA A 83 -6.80 4.79 -10.00
CA ALA A 83 -6.07 4.43 -11.22
C ALA A 83 -5.93 2.91 -11.36
N GLY A 84 -5.48 2.21 -10.31
CA GLY A 84 -5.36 0.76 -10.30
C GLY A 84 -6.71 0.06 -10.49
N ALA A 85 -7.76 0.56 -9.85
CA ALA A 85 -9.12 0.02 -9.97
C ALA A 85 -9.73 0.20 -11.36
N LEU A 86 -9.43 1.31 -12.05
CA LEU A 86 -9.94 1.61 -13.38
C LEU A 86 -9.47 0.58 -14.43
N GLN A 87 -8.25 0.06 -14.26
CA GLN A 87 -7.63 -0.89 -15.18
C GLN A 87 -8.07 -2.35 -14.95
N ILE A 88 -8.69 -2.66 -13.80
CA ILE A 88 -9.13 -4.02 -13.48
C ILE A 88 -10.23 -4.48 -14.42
N LYS A 89 -10.04 -5.67 -15.00
CA LYS A 89 -11.07 -6.35 -15.81
C LYS A 89 -11.97 -7.21 -14.94
N LEU A 90 -13.16 -6.70 -14.62
CA LEU A 90 -14.12 -7.37 -13.74
C LEU A 90 -14.55 -8.75 -14.24
N ASN A 91 -14.62 -8.96 -15.56
CA ASN A 91 -14.97 -10.27 -16.13
C ASN A 91 -13.91 -11.35 -15.85
N VAL A 92 -12.64 -10.95 -15.74
CA VAL A 92 -11.53 -11.83 -15.39
C VAL A 92 -11.53 -12.05 -13.87
N LEU A 93 -11.63 -10.96 -13.10
CA LEU A 93 -11.65 -10.99 -11.64
C LEU A 93 -12.80 -11.87 -11.08
N LYS A 94 -13.97 -11.85 -11.74
CA LYS A 94 -15.14 -12.67 -11.37
C LYS A 94 -14.86 -14.18 -11.37
N GLN A 95 -13.88 -14.65 -12.14
CA GLN A 95 -13.53 -16.07 -12.20
C GLN A 95 -12.93 -16.59 -10.89
N GLN A 96 -12.28 -15.71 -10.12
CA GLN A 96 -11.63 -16.01 -8.84
C GLN A 96 -12.13 -15.09 -7.70
N ARG A 97 -13.39 -14.64 -7.79
CA ARG A 97 -13.95 -13.65 -6.86
C ARG A 97 -13.91 -14.08 -5.40
N TRP A 98 -14.04 -15.38 -5.13
CA TRP A 98 -14.07 -15.91 -3.76
C TRP A 98 -12.66 -15.98 -3.19
N GLU A 99 -11.69 -16.41 -4.00
CA GLU A 99 -10.28 -16.44 -3.66
C GLU A 99 -9.80 -15.03 -3.34
N ILE A 100 -10.09 -14.06 -4.22
CA ILE A 100 -9.71 -12.66 -4.04
C ILE A 100 -10.38 -12.07 -2.79
N PHE A 101 -11.68 -12.29 -2.61
CA PHE A 101 -12.38 -11.80 -1.41
C PHE A 101 -11.78 -12.39 -0.12
N VAL A 102 -11.55 -13.70 -0.08
CA VAL A 102 -10.98 -14.36 1.11
C VAL A 102 -9.55 -13.89 1.34
N LEU A 103 -8.71 -13.77 0.32
CA LEU A 103 -7.34 -13.29 0.48
C LEU A 103 -7.28 -11.82 0.93
N ALA A 104 -8.05 -10.93 0.29
CA ALA A 104 -8.05 -9.51 0.61
C ALA A 104 -8.70 -9.19 1.96
N PHE A 105 -9.77 -9.89 2.33
CA PHE A 105 -10.49 -9.64 3.58
C PHE A 105 -10.02 -10.54 4.71
N VAL A 106 -10.22 -11.85 4.58
CA VAL A 106 -9.91 -12.82 5.64
C VAL A 106 -8.40 -12.95 5.81
N GLY A 107 -7.63 -12.95 4.72
CA GLY A 107 -6.17 -12.97 4.76
C GLY A 107 -5.59 -11.76 5.49
N THR A 108 -6.08 -10.55 5.20
CA THR A 108 -5.66 -9.33 5.91
C THR A 108 -5.99 -9.38 7.41
N LEU A 109 -7.16 -9.91 7.79
CA LEU A 109 -7.54 -10.08 9.19
C LEU A 109 -6.66 -11.11 9.90
N ILE A 110 -6.43 -12.28 9.27
CA ILE A 110 -5.52 -13.31 9.80
C ILE A 110 -4.12 -12.74 9.97
N SER A 111 -3.60 -12.05 8.94
CA SER A 111 -2.28 -11.41 8.99
C SER A 111 -2.19 -10.43 10.15
N THR A 112 -3.19 -9.57 10.32
CA THR A 112 -3.27 -8.60 11.42
C THR A 112 -3.21 -9.28 12.79
N LEU A 113 -4.02 -10.32 13.00
CA LEU A 113 -4.09 -11.05 14.27
C LEU A 113 -2.80 -11.82 14.57
N ILE A 114 -2.21 -12.47 13.57
CA ILE A 114 -0.98 -13.24 13.75
C ILE A 114 0.20 -12.30 14.01
N ILE A 115 0.35 -11.23 13.24
CA ILE A 115 1.44 -10.26 13.43
C ILE A 115 1.31 -9.59 14.80
N GLY A 116 0.11 -9.12 15.16
CA GLY A 116 -0.13 -8.51 16.45
C GLY A 116 0.05 -9.48 17.62
N GLY A 117 -0.43 -10.72 17.50
CA GLY A 117 -0.24 -11.75 18.52
C GLY A 117 1.22 -12.13 18.73
N LEU A 118 1.99 -12.30 17.64
CA LEU A 118 3.42 -12.58 17.71
C LEU A 118 4.20 -11.41 18.32
N LEU A 119 3.87 -10.18 17.93
CA LEU A 119 4.50 -8.98 18.48
C LEU A 119 4.20 -8.84 19.99
N TYR A 120 2.97 -9.10 20.43
CA TYR A 120 2.58 -9.06 21.84
C TYR A 120 3.32 -10.12 22.68
N LEU A 121 3.45 -11.33 22.15
CA LEU A 121 4.23 -12.38 22.83
C LEU A 121 5.71 -11.96 22.95
N LEU A 122 6.29 -11.46 21.86
CA LEU A 122 7.69 -11.04 21.82
C LEU A 122 7.96 -9.82 22.71
N SER A 123 7.02 -8.87 22.79
CA SER A 123 7.17 -7.72 23.67
C SER A 123 7.18 -8.16 25.13
N GLY A 124 6.31 -9.10 25.53
CA GLY A 124 6.34 -9.71 26.86
C GLY A 124 7.65 -10.47 27.17
N LEU A 125 8.23 -11.15 26.18
CA LEU A 125 9.53 -11.82 26.30
C LEU A 125 10.71 -10.85 26.46
N LEU A 126 10.59 -9.64 25.90
CA LEU A 126 11.59 -8.58 25.95
C LEU A 126 11.37 -7.58 27.10
N GLU A 127 10.48 -7.92 28.05
CA GLU A 127 10.10 -7.06 29.18
C GLU A 127 9.50 -5.70 28.78
N LEU A 128 9.05 -5.57 27.51
CA LEU A 128 8.35 -4.42 26.98
C LEU A 128 6.84 -4.70 27.01
N GLN A 129 6.15 -4.19 28.02
CA GLN A 129 4.70 -4.40 28.15
C GLN A 129 3.93 -3.51 27.15
N LEU A 130 3.85 -3.96 25.89
CA LEU A 130 2.96 -3.37 24.90
C LEU A 130 1.53 -3.85 25.11
N ASP A 131 0.59 -2.92 25.06
CA ASP A 131 -0.82 -3.27 24.99
C ASP A 131 -1.12 -4.04 23.70
N PHE A 132 -1.98 -5.04 23.81
CA PHE A 132 -2.35 -5.88 22.66
C PHE A 132 -2.96 -5.07 21.51
N SER A 133 -3.67 -3.97 21.82
CA SER A 133 -4.21 -3.03 20.85
C SER A 133 -3.11 -2.39 19.98
N TYR A 134 -1.98 -2.01 20.57
CA TYR A 134 -0.83 -1.45 19.85
C TYR A 134 -0.14 -2.49 18.96
N CYS A 135 -0.07 -3.73 19.40
CA CYS A 135 0.44 -4.81 18.58
C CYS A 135 -0.50 -5.12 17.40
N LEU A 136 -1.81 -5.10 17.62
CA LEU A 136 -2.82 -5.24 16.56
C LEU A 136 -2.78 -4.07 15.58
N LEU A 137 -2.53 -2.85 16.05
CA LEU A 137 -2.31 -1.68 15.19
C LEU A 137 -1.16 -1.91 14.22
N PHE A 138 -0.02 -2.41 14.73
CA PHE A 138 1.11 -2.77 13.88
C PHE A 138 0.75 -3.87 12.87
N GLY A 139 0.01 -4.89 13.31
CA GLY A 139 -0.50 -5.93 12.42
C GLY A 139 -1.38 -5.37 11.30
N ALA A 140 -2.28 -4.45 11.63
CA ALA A 140 -3.21 -3.86 10.67
C ALA A 140 -2.51 -2.95 9.66
N LEU A 141 -1.56 -2.13 10.10
CA LEU A 141 -0.88 -1.20 9.21
C LEU A 141 0.08 -1.90 8.22
N ILE A 142 0.63 -3.07 8.57
CA ILE A 142 1.63 -3.77 7.76
C ILE A 142 1.06 -4.94 6.93
N SER A 143 -0.20 -5.30 7.16
CA SER A 143 -0.88 -6.40 6.44
C SER A 143 -1.20 -6.08 4.98
N PRO A 144 -1.60 -4.85 4.61
CA PRO A 144 -1.78 -4.46 3.21
C PRO A 144 -0.50 -4.58 2.40
N THR A 145 -0.65 -4.90 1.12
CA THR A 145 0.47 -5.12 0.20
C THR A 145 0.32 -4.26 -1.04
N ASP A 146 1.45 -3.79 -1.55
CA ASP A 146 1.54 -2.93 -2.71
C ASP A 146 1.46 -3.76 -4.01
N PRO A 147 0.38 -3.62 -4.81
CA PRO A 147 0.21 -4.37 -6.05
C PRO A 147 1.24 -3.96 -7.10
N ILE A 148 1.64 -2.69 -7.10
CA ILE A 148 2.19 -2.01 -8.28
C ILE A 148 3.59 -2.53 -8.56
N ALA A 149 4.37 -2.69 -7.48
CA ALA A 149 5.71 -3.22 -7.57
C ALA A 149 5.69 -4.65 -8.14
N VAL A 150 4.86 -5.56 -7.61
CA VAL A 150 4.89 -6.96 -8.07
C VAL A 150 4.17 -7.19 -9.38
N LEU A 151 3.05 -6.51 -9.61
CA LEU A 151 2.25 -6.72 -10.81
C LEU A 151 3.01 -6.36 -12.07
N ALA A 152 3.82 -5.30 -12.05
CA ALA A 152 4.67 -4.95 -13.18
C ALA A 152 5.71 -6.06 -13.47
N ILE A 153 6.33 -6.65 -12.44
CA ILE A 153 7.27 -7.78 -12.59
C ILE A 153 6.54 -9.00 -13.15
N ILE A 154 5.37 -9.33 -12.60
CA ILE A 154 4.54 -10.46 -13.03
C ILE A 154 4.14 -10.34 -14.50
N LYS A 155 3.67 -9.14 -14.92
CA LYS A 155 3.28 -8.86 -16.31
C LYS A 155 4.50 -8.89 -17.25
N GLN A 156 5.65 -8.35 -16.82
CA GLN A 156 6.89 -8.36 -17.61
C GLN A 156 7.43 -9.79 -17.85
N LEU A 157 7.37 -10.65 -16.84
CA LEU A 157 7.85 -12.04 -16.92
C LEU A 157 6.79 -13.02 -17.43
N GLY A 158 5.58 -12.56 -17.74
CA GLY A 158 4.51 -13.40 -18.28
C GLY A 158 4.08 -14.53 -17.34
N ALA A 159 3.95 -14.26 -16.04
CA ALA A 159 3.50 -15.27 -15.08
C ALA A 159 2.10 -15.81 -15.43
N PRO A 160 1.72 -17.02 -14.96
CA PRO A 160 0.39 -17.58 -15.21
C PRO A 160 -0.72 -16.60 -14.83
N GLU A 161 -1.74 -16.49 -15.70
CA GLU A 161 -2.84 -15.53 -15.55
C GLU A 161 -3.52 -15.64 -14.18
N ASP A 162 -3.72 -16.85 -13.68
CA ASP A 162 -4.35 -17.08 -12.37
C ASP A 162 -3.59 -16.42 -11.21
N ILE A 163 -2.26 -16.41 -11.26
CA ILE A 163 -1.42 -15.78 -10.23
C ILE A 163 -1.51 -14.26 -10.36
N ALA A 164 -1.46 -13.74 -11.58
CA ALA A 164 -1.57 -12.31 -11.85
C ALA A 164 -2.93 -11.75 -11.36
N ILE A 165 -4.02 -12.46 -11.63
CA ILE A 165 -5.38 -12.10 -11.20
C ILE A 165 -5.48 -12.06 -9.68
N GLN A 166 -4.92 -13.05 -8.99
CA GLN A 166 -4.94 -13.10 -7.53
C GLN A 166 -4.12 -11.97 -6.90
N VAL A 167 -2.92 -11.70 -7.42
CA VAL A 167 -2.06 -10.62 -6.90
C VAL A 167 -2.72 -9.25 -7.15
N GLU A 168 -3.21 -9.00 -8.36
CA GLU A 168 -3.88 -7.74 -8.73
C GLU A 168 -5.14 -7.52 -7.89
N GLY A 169 -5.98 -8.55 -7.75
CA GLY A 169 -7.20 -8.47 -6.96
C GLY A 169 -6.97 -8.34 -5.46
N GLU A 170 -6.08 -9.16 -4.89
CA GLU A 170 -5.81 -9.15 -3.45
C GLU A 170 -5.26 -7.80 -2.98
N SER A 171 -4.24 -7.29 -3.67
CA SER A 171 -3.59 -6.04 -3.29
C SER A 171 -4.47 -4.81 -3.52
N LEU A 172 -5.33 -4.77 -4.56
CA LEU A 172 -6.24 -3.63 -4.75
C LEU A 172 -7.26 -3.50 -3.60
N PHE A 173 -7.85 -4.62 -3.17
CA PHE A 173 -8.86 -4.59 -2.12
C PHE A 173 -8.24 -4.53 -0.71
N ASN A 174 -7.05 -5.10 -0.51
CA ASN A 174 -6.41 -5.12 0.81
C ASN A 174 -5.98 -3.73 1.30
N ASP A 175 -5.63 -2.79 0.42
CA ASP A 175 -5.28 -1.42 0.80
C ASP A 175 -6.49 -0.72 1.45
N GLY A 176 -7.66 -0.86 0.81
CA GLY A 176 -8.91 -0.32 1.35
C GLY A 176 -9.37 -1.00 2.63
N ILE A 177 -9.36 -2.33 2.66
CA ILE A 177 -9.76 -3.11 3.84
C ILE A 177 -8.79 -2.87 5.01
N GLY A 178 -7.50 -2.84 4.74
CA GLY A 178 -6.44 -2.63 5.71
C GLY A 178 -6.54 -1.27 6.39
N LEU A 179 -6.79 -0.19 5.62
CA LEU A 179 -7.02 1.12 6.23
C LEU A 179 -8.24 1.10 7.15
N VAL A 180 -9.34 0.45 6.76
CA VAL A 180 -10.55 0.33 7.61
C VAL A 180 -10.24 -0.45 8.90
N ILE A 181 -9.51 -1.57 8.80
CA ILE A 181 -9.07 -2.33 9.98
C ILE A 181 -8.19 -1.46 10.89
N PHE A 182 -7.23 -0.74 10.31
CA PHE A 182 -6.33 0.15 11.05
C PHE A 182 -7.09 1.27 11.77
N VAL A 183 -8.01 1.96 11.08
CA VAL A 183 -8.83 3.03 11.67
C VAL A 183 -9.70 2.49 12.79
N ALA A 184 -10.36 1.34 12.60
CA ALA A 184 -11.17 0.70 13.63
C ALA A 184 -10.35 0.34 14.88
N ILE A 185 -9.17 -0.27 14.70
CA ILE A 185 -8.29 -0.63 15.82
C ILE A 185 -7.67 0.61 16.46
N SER A 186 -7.36 1.66 15.70
CA SER A 186 -6.83 2.94 16.22
C SER A 186 -7.84 3.62 17.13
N GLN A 187 -9.11 3.66 16.71
CA GLN A 187 -10.18 4.13 17.58
C GLN A 187 -10.27 3.31 18.87
N VAL A 188 -10.05 1.99 18.82
CA VAL A 188 -10.00 1.13 20.02
C VAL A 188 -8.78 1.39 20.89
N ALA A 189 -7.62 1.59 20.28
CA ALA A 189 -6.35 1.75 20.99
C ALA A 189 -6.24 3.09 21.73
N PHE A 190 -6.92 4.13 21.23
CA PHE A 190 -6.78 5.50 21.76
C PHE A 190 -8.09 6.09 22.30
N SER A 191 -9.21 5.38 22.25
CA SER A 191 -10.45 5.83 22.89
C SER A 191 -10.41 5.61 24.40
N THR A 192 -10.97 6.56 25.15
CA THR A 192 -11.19 6.45 26.59
C THR A 192 -12.50 5.73 26.93
N GLU A 193 -13.37 5.49 25.95
CA GLU A 193 -14.63 4.78 26.15
C GLU A 193 -14.45 3.26 26.02
N PRO A 194 -15.09 2.45 26.89
CA PRO A 194 -15.05 1.01 26.79
C PRO A 194 -15.76 0.55 25.50
N LEU A 195 -14.96 0.19 24.50
CA LEU A 195 -15.47 -0.25 23.22
C LEU A 195 -15.99 -1.69 23.29
N THR A 196 -17.26 -1.86 22.93
CA THR A 196 -17.89 -3.17 22.79
C THR A 196 -17.55 -3.76 21.43
N ILE A 197 -17.48 -5.10 21.33
CA ILE A 197 -17.34 -5.82 20.04
C ILE A 197 -18.41 -5.35 19.04
N ALA A 198 -19.63 -5.09 19.53
CA ALA A 198 -20.71 -4.52 18.73
C ALA A 198 -20.37 -3.14 18.16
N GLY A 199 -19.80 -2.23 18.96
CA GLY A 199 -19.36 -0.91 18.51
C GLY A 199 -18.29 -0.96 17.42
N VAL A 200 -17.25 -1.78 17.62
CA VAL A 200 -16.16 -1.95 16.64
C VAL A 200 -16.68 -2.57 15.34
N SER A 201 -17.52 -3.60 15.44
CA SER A 201 -18.15 -4.21 14.26
C SER A 201 -19.08 -3.24 13.52
N GLY A 202 -19.81 -2.38 14.25
CA GLY A 202 -20.67 -1.36 13.66
C GLY A 202 -19.90 -0.28 12.93
N LEU A 203 -18.80 0.20 13.50
CA LEU A 203 -17.87 1.14 12.86
C LEU A 203 -17.26 0.54 11.59
N PHE A 204 -16.75 -0.69 11.70
CA PHE A 204 -16.19 -1.42 10.56
C PHE A 204 -17.22 -1.56 9.42
N VAL A 205 -18.44 -2.01 9.74
CA VAL A 205 -19.52 -2.17 8.77
C VAL A 205 -19.90 -0.83 8.13
N ARG A 206 -20.00 0.24 8.93
CA ARG A 206 -20.29 1.59 8.43
C ARG A 206 -19.21 2.07 7.47
N GLU A 207 -17.94 1.97 7.85
CA GLU A 207 -16.83 2.44 7.00
C GLU A 207 -16.71 1.63 5.72
N ALA A 208 -16.77 0.29 5.83
CA ALA A 208 -16.63 -0.61 4.70
C ALA A 208 -17.83 -0.52 3.75
N LEU A 209 -19.06 -0.80 4.22
CA LEU A 209 -20.24 -0.77 3.37
C LEU A 209 -20.57 0.65 2.91
N GLY A 210 -20.37 1.65 3.77
CA GLY A 210 -20.55 3.05 3.41
C GLY A 210 -19.59 3.46 2.28
N GLY A 211 -18.33 3.04 2.33
CA GLY A 211 -17.35 3.30 1.27
C GLY A 211 -17.74 2.65 -0.05
N LEU A 212 -18.17 1.38 -0.02
CA LEU A 212 -18.65 0.67 -1.21
C LEU A 212 -19.88 1.36 -1.84
N LEU A 213 -20.90 1.69 -1.02
CA LEU A 213 -22.12 2.35 -1.49
C LEU A 213 -21.81 3.75 -2.05
N TYR A 214 -21.01 4.53 -1.34
CA TYR A 214 -20.61 5.86 -1.77
C TYR A 214 -19.78 5.83 -3.06
N GLY A 215 -18.84 4.88 -3.21
CA GLY A 215 -18.11 4.66 -4.46
C GLY A 215 -19.05 4.32 -5.63
N GLY A 216 -20.10 3.54 -5.38
CA GLY A 216 -21.14 3.28 -6.37
C GLY A 216 -21.91 4.53 -6.79
N ILE A 217 -22.23 5.40 -5.83
CA ILE A 217 -22.88 6.71 -6.08
C ILE A 217 -21.94 7.61 -6.91
N LEU A 218 -20.67 7.71 -6.55
CA LEU A 218 -19.67 8.48 -7.31
C LEU A 218 -19.56 7.98 -8.75
N ALA A 219 -19.53 6.67 -8.95
CA ALA A 219 -19.50 6.08 -10.29
C ALA A 219 -20.77 6.39 -11.10
N ALA A 220 -21.94 6.38 -10.47
CA ALA A 220 -23.21 6.72 -11.12
C ALA A 220 -23.28 8.21 -11.50
N ILE A 221 -22.82 9.10 -10.61
CA ILE A 221 -22.71 10.53 -10.90
C ILE A 221 -21.77 10.75 -12.08
N LEU A 222 -20.56 10.16 -12.04
CA LEU A 222 -19.60 10.30 -13.12
C LEU A 222 -20.13 9.70 -14.43
N HIS A 223 -20.82 8.56 -14.38
CA HIS A 223 -21.47 7.97 -15.55
C HIS A 223 -22.43 8.96 -16.22
N GLY A 224 -23.27 9.62 -15.43
CA GLY A 224 -24.16 10.67 -15.93
C GLY A 224 -23.39 11.83 -16.55
N MET A 225 -22.35 12.33 -15.87
CA MET A 225 -21.51 13.43 -16.37
C MET A 225 -20.82 13.08 -17.70
N LEU A 226 -20.26 11.87 -17.81
CA LEU A 226 -19.63 11.38 -19.05
C LEU A 226 -20.66 11.29 -20.18
N HIS A 227 -21.90 10.87 -19.90
CA HIS A 227 -22.95 10.80 -20.92
C HIS A 227 -23.33 12.18 -21.50
N PHE A 228 -23.22 13.26 -20.71
CA PHE A 228 -23.52 14.63 -21.17
C PHE A 228 -22.33 15.36 -21.81
N SER A 229 -21.14 14.76 -21.79
CA SER A 229 -19.94 15.39 -22.31
C SER A 229 -19.71 15.02 -23.77
N GLU A 230 -19.45 16.01 -24.62
CA GLU A 230 -19.14 15.80 -26.04
C GLU A 230 -17.63 15.98 -26.33
N GLU A 231 -16.87 16.60 -25.42
CA GLU A 231 -15.45 16.91 -25.61
C GLU A 231 -14.50 15.94 -24.88
N ARG A 232 -13.46 15.51 -25.61
CA ARG A 232 -12.48 14.52 -25.13
C ARG A 232 -11.73 14.93 -23.87
N THR A 233 -11.27 16.18 -23.80
CA THR A 233 -10.52 16.70 -22.65
C THR A 233 -11.37 16.70 -21.38
N GLN A 234 -12.68 16.90 -21.55
CA GLN A 234 -13.62 16.99 -20.44
C GLN A 234 -13.79 15.63 -19.74
N TYR A 235 -13.74 14.50 -20.47
CA TYR A 235 -13.75 13.16 -19.87
C TYR A 235 -12.60 12.95 -18.86
N LEU A 236 -11.37 13.32 -19.26
CA LEU A 236 -10.20 13.20 -18.39
C LEU A 236 -10.37 14.03 -17.12
N LEU A 237 -10.76 15.30 -17.29
CA LEU A 237 -10.98 16.22 -16.17
C LEU A 237 -12.09 15.74 -15.23
N MET A 238 -13.19 15.21 -15.76
CA MET A 238 -14.28 14.67 -14.94
C MET A 238 -13.82 13.49 -14.09
N THR A 239 -12.98 12.60 -14.63
CA THR A 239 -12.48 11.45 -13.86
C THR A 239 -11.61 11.87 -12.68
N LEU A 240 -10.91 13.02 -12.75
CA LEU A 240 -10.14 13.56 -11.62
C LEU A 240 -11.01 13.96 -10.43
N LEU A 241 -12.30 14.24 -10.63
CA LEU A 241 -13.22 14.59 -9.54
C LEU A 241 -13.40 13.46 -8.52
N VAL A 242 -13.27 12.20 -8.97
CA VAL A 242 -13.47 11.02 -8.12
C VAL A 242 -12.39 10.93 -7.04
N PRO A 243 -11.08 10.83 -7.36
CA PRO A 243 -10.03 10.77 -6.33
C PRO A 243 -9.69 12.10 -5.66
N SER A 244 -10.22 13.23 -6.15
CA SER A 244 -10.09 14.52 -5.46
C SER A 244 -11.30 14.80 -4.57
N ALA A 245 -12.35 15.43 -5.12
CA ALA A 245 -13.54 15.82 -4.39
C ALA A 245 -14.31 14.61 -3.81
N GLY A 246 -14.35 13.49 -4.54
CA GLY A 246 -14.98 12.26 -4.07
C GLY A 246 -14.27 11.67 -2.85
N TYR A 247 -12.94 11.66 -2.82
CA TYR A 247 -12.19 11.17 -1.66
C TYR A 247 -12.48 12.01 -0.41
N VAL A 248 -12.40 13.33 -0.52
CA VAL A 248 -12.74 14.25 0.58
C VAL A 248 -14.20 14.09 1.01
N GLY A 249 -15.12 13.88 0.06
CA GLY A 249 -16.52 13.63 0.35
C GLY A 249 -16.76 12.35 1.15
N ALA A 250 -15.97 11.31 0.94
CA ALA A 250 -16.02 10.09 1.75
C ALA A 250 -15.63 10.36 3.21
N ASP A 251 -14.55 11.11 3.42
CA ASP A 251 -14.08 11.48 4.76
C ASP A 251 -15.14 12.31 5.51
N MET A 252 -15.78 13.26 4.82
CA MET A 252 -16.87 14.07 5.39
C MET A 252 -18.10 13.24 5.81
N LEU A 253 -18.37 12.13 5.12
CA LEU A 253 -19.45 11.20 5.46
C LEU A 253 -19.05 10.20 6.55
N GLY A 254 -17.75 10.14 6.91
CA GLY A 254 -17.19 9.15 7.81
C GLY A 254 -17.29 7.73 7.23
N VAL A 255 -16.97 7.59 5.94
CA VAL A 255 -16.90 6.30 5.25
C VAL A 255 -15.53 6.13 4.58
N SER A 256 -15.17 4.90 4.20
CA SER A 256 -13.84 4.62 3.64
C SER A 256 -13.62 5.24 2.26
N GLY A 257 -12.79 6.27 2.19
CA GLY A 257 -12.31 6.88 0.94
C GLY A 257 -11.64 5.87 0.00
N PRO A 258 -10.66 5.07 0.46
CA PRO A 258 -10.03 4.03 -0.35
C PRO A 258 -11.01 3.03 -0.98
N LEU A 259 -11.96 2.49 -0.21
CA LEU A 259 -12.95 1.55 -0.75
C LEU A 259 -13.91 2.25 -1.73
N ALA A 260 -14.22 3.53 -1.52
CA ALA A 260 -14.98 4.31 -2.48
C ALA A 260 -14.23 4.49 -3.80
N MET A 261 -12.90 4.72 -3.78
CA MET A 261 -12.08 4.84 -4.99
C MET A 261 -11.95 3.53 -5.74
N VAL A 262 -11.74 2.42 -5.02
CA VAL A 262 -11.70 1.08 -5.62
C VAL A 262 -13.03 0.73 -6.27
N THR A 263 -14.14 0.95 -5.55
CA THR A 263 -15.48 0.63 -6.07
C THR A 263 -15.83 1.50 -7.28
N SER A 264 -15.56 2.81 -7.18
CA SER A 264 -15.87 3.73 -8.27
C SER A 264 -15.01 3.43 -9.51
N GLY A 265 -13.70 3.23 -9.34
CA GLY A 265 -12.79 2.87 -10.42
C GLY A 265 -13.19 1.59 -11.15
N ILE A 266 -13.52 0.52 -10.41
CA ILE A 266 -13.99 -0.75 -11.02
C ILE A 266 -15.29 -0.54 -11.80
N ILE A 267 -16.28 0.18 -11.25
CA ILE A 267 -17.56 0.41 -11.93
C ILE A 267 -17.34 1.27 -13.19
N ILE A 268 -16.57 2.35 -13.09
CA ILE A 268 -16.32 3.24 -14.21
C ILE A 268 -15.58 2.51 -15.34
N GLY A 269 -14.51 1.78 -15.02
CA GLY A 269 -13.70 1.06 -16.01
C GLY A 269 -14.45 -0.09 -16.71
N ASN A 270 -15.39 -0.75 -16.01
CA ASN A 270 -16.08 -1.92 -16.54
C ASN A 270 -17.51 -1.66 -17.02
N VAL A 271 -18.13 -0.53 -16.66
CA VAL A 271 -19.51 -0.21 -17.02
C VAL A 271 -19.60 1.09 -17.81
N SER A 272 -19.02 2.18 -17.31
CA SER A 272 -19.17 3.50 -17.94
C SER A 272 -18.33 3.62 -19.20
N VAL A 273 -17.03 3.32 -19.10
CA VAL A 273 -16.09 3.43 -20.20
C VAL A 273 -16.54 2.59 -21.41
N PRO A 274 -16.79 1.27 -21.29
CA PRO A 274 -17.09 0.44 -22.46
C PRO A 274 -18.43 0.79 -23.13
N LYS A 275 -19.34 1.45 -22.40
CA LYS A 275 -20.65 1.85 -22.92
C LYS A 275 -20.63 3.23 -23.59
N LEU A 276 -19.81 4.15 -23.09
CA LEU A 276 -19.86 5.57 -23.47
C LEU A 276 -18.69 5.99 -24.34
N LEU A 277 -17.50 5.42 -24.16
CA LEU A 277 -16.27 5.84 -24.84
C LEU A 277 -15.96 4.93 -26.03
N LYS A 278 -15.45 5.52 -27.11
CA LYS A 278 -14.88 4.78 -28.23
C LYS A 278 -13.48 4.25 -27.85
N GLU A 279 -13.01 3.26 -28.59
CA GLU A 279 -11.73 2.58 -28.29
C GLU A 279 -10.53 3.53 -28.22
N HIS A 280 -10.44 4.50 -29.13
CA HIS A 280 -9.38 5.51 -29.08
C HIS A 280 -9.51 6.42 -27.84
N GLU A 281 -10.72 6.79 -27.41
CA GLU A 281 -10.93 7.63 -26.22
C GLU A 281 -10.55 6.88 -24.94
N TRP A 282 -10.88 5.59 -24.88
CA TRP A 282 -10.43 4.72 -23.81
C TRP A 282 -8.90 4.64 -23.73
N GLN A 283 -8.20 4.43 -24.85
CA GLN A 283 -6.74 4.38 -24.85
C GLN A 283 -6.08 5.67 -24.33
N HIS A 284 -6.69 6.83 -24.62
CA HIS A 284 -6.22 8.10 -24.08
C HIS A 284 -6.47 8.21 -22.57
N LEU A 285 -7.65 7.78 -22.10
CA LEU A 285 -7.98 7.74 -20.67
C LEU A 285 -7.03 6.80 -19.91
N ASP A 286 -6.77 5.62 -20.45
CA ASP A 286 -5.85 4.63 -19.89
C ASP A 286 -4.42 5.19 -19.81
N SER A 287 -3.93 5.78 -20.91
CA SER A 287 -2.61 6.43 -20.93
C SER A 287 -2.49 7.58 -19.93
N PHE A 288 -3.56 8.36 -19.76
CA PHE A 288 -3.61 9.47 -18.80
C PHE A 288 -3.52 8.96 -17.36
N TRP A 289 -4.29 7.95 -17.00
CA TRP A 289 -4.26 7.38 -15.65
C TRP A 289 -2.98 6.61 -15.35
N LEU A 290 -2.41 5.91 -16.33
CA LEU A 290 -1.08 5.31 -16.21
C LEU A 290 0.01 6.37 -15.93
N LEU A 291 -0.08 7.55 -16.55
CA LEU A 291 0.85 8.65 -16.30
C LEU A 291 0.69 9.21 -14.87
N ILE A 292 -0.54 9.43 -14.42
CA ILE A 292 -0.84 9.88 -13.04
C ILE A 292 -0.33 8.86 -12.01
N GLU A 293 -0.65 7.60 -12.21
CA GLU A 293 -0.21 6.48 -11.36
C GLU A 293 1.32 6.42 -11.31
N SER A 294 2.00 6.45 -12.45
CA SER A 294 3.46 6.42 -12.53
C SER A 294 4.11 7.61 -11.82
N PHE A 295 3.53 8.82 -11.96
CA PHE A 295 4.01 10.01 -11.28
C PHE A 295 3.88 9.89 -9.75
N PHE A 296 2.68 9.54 -9.26
CA PHE A 296 2.45 9.41 -7.82
C PHE A 296 3.25 8.25 -7.21
N ASN A 297 3.42 7.14 -7.90
CA ASN A 297 4.28 6.06 -7.43
C ASN A 297 5.74 6.50 -7.33
N SER A 298 6.26 7.16 -8.37
CA SER A 298 7.63 7.68 -8.33
C SER A 298 7.84 8.61 -7.13
N LEU A 299 6.86 9.48 -6.85
CA LEU A 299 6.86 10.36 -5.68
C LEU A 299 6.77 9.56 -4.36
N LEU A 300 5.90 8.56 -4.28
CA LEU A 300 5.71 7.72 -3.10
C LEU A 300 7.00 6.99 -2.72
N PHE A 301 7.63 6.33 -3.69
CA PHE A 301 8.86 5.56 -3.46
C PHE A 301 10.07 6.46 -3.21
N LEU A 302 10.11 7.66 -3.81
CA LEU A 302 11.09 8.69 -3.43
C LEU A 302 10.92 9.07 -1.96
N LEU A 303 9.71 9.45 -1.55
CA LEU A 303 9.40 9.86 -0.18
C LEU A 303 9.75 8.75 0.82
N LEU A 304 9.45 7.51 0.47
CA LEU A 304 9.83 6.33 1.24
C LEU A 304 11.33 6.23 1.45
N GLY A 305 12.13 6.48 0.41
CA GLY A 305 13.59 6.51 0.55
C GLY A 305 14.09 7.68 1.39
N LEU A 306 13.44 8.85 1.30
CA LEU A 306 13.77 10.04 2.09
C LEU A 306 13.33 9.95 3.54
N LEU A 307 12.34 9.13 3.88
CA LEU A 307 11.91 8.88 5.26
C LEU A 307 13.05 8.33 6.14
N LEU A 308 14.10 7.75 5.55
CA LEU A 308 15.31 7.38 6.28
C LEU A 308 15.91 8.56 7.07
N LEU A 309 15.78 9.78 6.54
CA LEU A 309 16.33 10.99 7.15
C LEU A 309 15.55 11.44 8.39
N LEU A 310 14.30 11.00 8.53
CA LEU A 310 13.38 11.37 9.61
C LEU A 310 13.31 10.32 10.72
N ILE A 311 13.81 9.12 10.46
CA ILE A 311 13.78 8.03 11.43
C ILE A 311 14.98 8.14 12.36
N HIS A 312 14.69 8.24 13.65
CA HIS A 312 15.68 8.17 14.70
C HIS A 312 15.96 6.70 14.99
N PHE A 313 17.23 6.32 14.85
CA PHE A 313 17.67 4.93 15.06
C PHE A 313 18.29 4.80 16.44
N ASP A 314 17.44 4.53 17.43
CA ASP A 314 17.91 4.20 18.76
C ASP A 314 18.43 2.77 18.83
N ALA A 315 19.53 2.61 19.58
CA ALA A 315 20.10 1.31 19.88
C ALA A 315 19.14 0.42 20.70
N GLU A 316 18.07 0.98 21.25
CA GLU A 316 17.00 0.23 21.92
C GLU A 316 15.91 -0.24 20.96
N LEU A 317 15.99 0.03 19.66
CA LEU A 317 14.95 -0.37 18.71
C LEU A 317 15.44 -1.40 17.67
N TRP A 318 16.74 -1.71 17.66
CA TRP A 318 17.30 -2.58 16.62
C TRP A 318 16.77 -4.01 16.66
N TRP A 319 16.47 -4.55 17.84
CA TRP A 319 15.88 -5.89 17.95
C TRP A 319 14.48 -5.91 17.35
N PHE A 320 13.66 -4.87 17.60
CA PHE A 320 12.33 -4.74 17.04
C PHE A 320 12.36 -4.59 15.52
N MET A 321 13.29 -3.82 14.97
CA MET A 321 13.51 -3.74 13.52
C MET A 321 13.81 -5.12 12.91
N LEU A 322 14.75 -5.85 13.51
CA LEU A 322 15.20 -7.13 12.99
C LEU A 322 14.12 -8.21 13.11
N LEU A 323 13.35 -8.20 14.20
CA LEU A 323 12.26 -9.14 14.45
C LEU A 323 10.98 -8.80 13.68
N ALA A 324 10.74 -7.54 13.32
CA ALA A 324 9.57 -7.14 12.54
C ALA A 324 9.48 -7.90 11.21
N VAL A 325 10.61 -8.06 10.51
CA VAL A 325 10.67 -8.77 9.21
C VAL A 325 10.18 -10.23 9.32
N PRO A 326 10.76 -11.12 10.14
CA PRO A 326 10.30 -12.49 10.25
C PRO A 326 8.87 -12.59 10.80
N ILE A 327 8.45 -11.73 11.74
CA ILE A 327 7.06 -11.72 12.23
C ILE A 327 6.08 -11.48 11.07
N VAL A 328 6.35 -10.46 10.26
CA VAL A 328 5.49 -10.11 9.12
C VAL A 328 5.50 -11.20 8.05
N LEU A 329 6.65 -11.83 7.79
CA LEU A 329 6.73 -12.96 6.86
C LEU A 329 5.96 -14.18 7.36
N ILE A 330 6.00 -14.49 8.66
CA ILE A 330 5.20 -15.56 9.26
C ILE A 330 3.72 -15.23 9.13
N GLY A 331 3.31 -14.01 9.50
CA GLY A 331 1.93 -13.54 9.36
C GLY A 331 1.40 -13.69 7.94
N ARG A 332 2.19 -13.25 6.94
CA ARG A 332 1.85 -13.37 5.52
C ARG A 332 1.80 -14.83 5.05
N THR A 333 2.70 -15.67 5.55
CA THR A 333 2.70 -17.10 5.21
C THR A 333 1.41 -17.75 5.72
N VAL A 334 1.06 -17.51 6.98
CA VAL A 334 -0.17 -18.08 7.56
C VAL A 334 -1.41 -17.53 6.86
N SER A 335 -1.46 -16.22 6.56
CA SER A 335 -2.62 -15.60 5.93
C SER A 335 -2.91 -16.07 4.50
N ILE A 336 -1.90 -16.57 3.78
CA ILE A 336 -2.07 -17.13 2.44
C ILE A 336 -2.28 -18.64 2.49
N TYR A 337 -1.42 -19.38 3.20
CA TYR A 337 -1.49 -20.84 3.20
C TYR A 337 -2.79 -21.35 3.83
N LEU A 338 -3.31 -20.67 4.86
CA LEU A 338 -4.52 -21.12 5.54
C LEU A 338 -5.77 -21.08 4.62
N PRO A 339 -6.09 -19.99 3.90
CA PRO A 339 -7.13 -20.01 2.86
C PRO A 339 -6.89 -21.04 1.76
N TYR A 340 -5.64 -21.23 1.34
CA TYR A 340 -5.29 -22.14 0.26
C TYR A 340 -5.58 -23.61 0.56
N ILE A 341 -5.55 -24.02 1.84
CA ILE A 341 -6.04 -25.35 2.26
C ILE A 341 -7.49 -25.55 1.82
N GLY A 342 -8.33 -24.52 1.96
CA GLY A 342 -9.72 -24.53 1.50
C GLY A 342 -9.84 -24.47 -0.03
N PHE A 343 -9.07 -23.59 -0.67
CA PHE A 343 -9.13 -23.39 -2.12
C PHE A 343 -8.76 -24.65 -2.91
N ARG A 344 -7.74 -25.39 -2.45
CA ARG A 344 -7.29 -26.66 -3.07
C ARG A 344 -8.38 -27.74 -3.10
N ARG A 345 -9.46 -27.60 -2.32
CA ARG A 345 -10.61 -28.50 -2.39
C ARG A 345 -11.46 -28.28 -3.66
N PHE A 346 -11.41 -27.08 -4.23
CA PHE A 346 -12.28 -26.65 -5.32
C PHE A 346 -11.54 -26.40 -6.64
N ARG A 347 -10.25 -26.07 -6.60
CA ARG A 347 -9.40 -25.84 -7.78
C ARG A 347 -8.00 -26.38 -7.59
N HIS A 348 -7.35 -26.72 -8.70
CA HIS A 348 -5.92 -26.99 -8.74
C HIS A 348 -5.19 -25.68 -9.06
N TYR A 349 -4.12 -25.40 -8.32
CA TYR A 349 -3.30 -24.21 -8.48
C TYR A 349 -1.87 -24.61 -8.83
N ASN A 350 -1.15 -23.70 -9.47
CA ASN A 350 0.29 -23.84 -9.70
C ASN A 350 1.04 -23.98 -8.35
N SER A 351 2.02 -24.88 -8.28
CA SER A 351 2.78 -25.19 -7.05
C SER A 351 3.56 -23.99 -6.48
N TYR A 352 3.82 -22.97 -7.31
CA TYR A 352 4.47 -21.72 -6.93
C TYR A 352 3.49 -20.59 -6.62
N ALA A 353 2.18 -20.74 -6.83
CA ALA A 353 1.20 -19.67 -6.61
C ALA A 353 1.26 -19.11 -5.17
N GLU A 354 1.20 -19.99 -4.16
CA GLU A 354 1.31 -19.61 -2.74
C GLU A 354 2.65 -18.93 -2.42
N LYS A 355 3.76 -19.45 -2.97
CA LYS A 355 5.09 -18.88 -2.76
C LYS A 355 5.21 -17.50 -3.39
N ILE A 356 4.65 -17.30 -4.58
CA ILE A 356 4.64 -16.01 -5.27
C ILE A 356 3.73 -15.01 -4.54
N LEU A 357 2.58 -15.44 -4.01
CA LEU A 357 1.71 -14.56 -3.21
C LEU A 357 2.34 -14.15 -1.87
N VAL A 358 3.08 -15.06 -1.22
CA VAL A 358 3.76 -14.76 0.05
C VAL A 358 4.96 -13.84 -0.21
N TRP A 359 5.79 -14.21 -1.17
CA TRP A 359 7.03 -13.48 -1.45
C TRP A 359 6.80 -12.21 -2.26
N GLY A 360 5.74 -12.17 -3.07
CA GLY A 360 5.30 -11.03 -3.86
C GLY A 360 4.34 -10.09 -3.11
N GLY A 361 4.04 -10.35 -1.84
CA GLY A 361 3.34 -9.37 -1.00
C GLY A 361 4.29 -8.25 -0.59
N LEU A 362 4.68 -7.36 -1.50
CA LEU A 362 5.54 -6.21 -1.18
C LEU A 362 4.80 -5.21 -0.30
N ARG A 363 5.50 -4.51 0.61
CA ARG A 363 4.88 -3.51 1.48
C ARG A 363 5.23 -2.13 0.94
N GLY A 364 4.23 -1.28 0.83
CA GLY A 364 4.33 0.04 0.21
C GLY A 364 4.38 1.20 1.21
N GLY A 365 4.31 2.42 0.66
CA GLY A 365 4.28 3.66 1.43
C GLY A 365 3.02 3.85 2.27
N LEU A 366 1.93 3.14 1.97
CA LEU A 366 0.69 3.19 2.75
C LEU A 366 0.91 2.77 4.22
N ALA A 367 1.68 1.70 4.46
CA ALA A 367 1.99 1.24 5.81
C ALA A 367 2.73 2.31 6.64
N LEU A 368 3.69 3.01 6.01
CA LEU A 368 4.43 4.11 6.63
C LEU A 368 3.52 5.30 6.92
N ALA A 369 2.64 5.66 5.98
CA ALA A 369 1.69 6.75 6.17
C ALA A 369 0.76 6.49 7.36
N MET A 370 0.28 5.25 7.52
CA MET A 370 -0.50 4.83 8.68
C MET A 370 0.32 4.90 9.98
N ALA A 371 1.57 4.41 9.98
CA ALA A 371 2.44 4.50 11.16
C ALA A 371 2.71 5.96 11.57
N MET A 372 2.92 6.87 10.61
CA MET A 372 3.08 8.31 10.86
C MET A 372 1.82 8.99 11.37
N SER A 373 0.64 8.43 11.09
CA SER A 373 -0.64 8.99 11.51
C SER A 373 -0.96 8.76 12.98
N LEU A 374 -0.19 7.91 13.66
CA LEU A 374 -0.35 7.61 15.08
C LEU A 374 -0.06 8.85 15.94
N PRO A 375 -0.79 9.03 17.05
CA PRO A 375 -0.56 10.15 17.96
C PRO A 375 0.83 10.07 18.58
N THR A 376 1.41 11.24 18.85
CA THR A 376 2.66 11.37 19.62
C THR A 376 2.39 11.46 21.12
N GLY A 377 3.33 11.03 21.95
CA GLY A 377 3.32 11.17 23.40
C GLY A 377 2.88 9.93 24.17
N VAL A 378 2.77 8.77 23.52
CA VAL A 378 2.48 7.48 24.17
C VAL A 378 3.82 6.79 24.47
N VAL A 379 4.43 7.18 25.58
CA VAL A 379 5.75 6.68 25.99
C VAL A 379 5.65 5.20 26.38
N ILE A 380 6.46 4.36 25.73
CA ILE A 380 6.52 2.93 26.01
C ILE A 380 7.77 2.59 26.82
N ILE A 381 8.90 3.20 26.49
CA ILE A 381 10.17 2.99 27.19
C ILE A 381 10.48 4.23 28.01
N SER A 382 10.16 4.19 29.30
CA SER A 382 10.31 5.34 30.21
C SER A 382 11.77 5.81 30.38
N GLY A 383 12.76 4.95 30.13
CA GLY A 383 14.19 5.27 30.27
C GLY A 383 14.76 6.13 29.13
N SER A 384 14.32 5.87 27.90
CA SER A 384 14.79 6.51 26.66
C SER A 384 13.78 7.48 26.04
N ASN A 385 12.59 7.62 26.65
CA ASN A 385 11.49 8.47 26.19
C ASN A 385 10.99 8.11 24.77
N ILE A 386 11.06 6.82 24.42
CA ILE A 386 10.63 6.32 23.11
C ILE A 386 9.09 6.20 23.07
N ASP A 387 8.53 6.75 22.01
CA ASP A 387 7.09 6.77 21.73
C ASP A 387 6.63 5.55 20.91
N LEU A 388 5.36 5.18 21.05
CA LEU A 388 4.71 4.16 20.22
C LEU A 388 4.85 4.44 18.73
N ARG A 389 4.64 5.69 18.34
CA ARG A 389 4.77 6.11 16.94
C ARG A 389 6.17 5.80 16.41
N GLU A 390 7.20 6.12 17.18
CA GLU A 390 8.59 5.89 16.80
C GLU A 390 8.90 4.41 16.63
N LEU A 391 8.56 3.58 17.64
CA LEU A 391 8.71 2.13 17.57
C LEU A 391 8.05 1.54 16.31
N LEU A 392 6.77 1.86 16.08
CA LEU A 392 6.02 1.31 14.95
C LEU A 392 6.54 1.85 13.61
N MET A 393 6.98 3.11 13.53
CA MET A 393 7.59 3.66 12.31
C MET A 393 8.88 2.92 11.96
N VAL A 394 9.78 2.71 12.91
CA VAL A 394 11.07 2.06 12.64
C VAL A 394 10.87 0.59 12.23
N MET A 395 9.96 -0.13 12.91
CA MET A 395 9.58 -1.49 12.53
C MET A 395 8.97 -1.56 11.12
N THR A 396 8.03 -0.65 10.82
CA THR A 396 7.38 -0.56 9.51
C THR A 396 8.40 -0.30 8.41
N TYR A 397 9.32 0.64 8.66
CA TYR A 397 10.36 1.00 7.73
C TYR A 397 11.29 -0.18 7.41
N ALA A 398 11.74 -0.92 8.43
CA ALA A 398 12.57 -2.12 8.24
C ALA A 398 11.87 -3.16 7.35
N VAL A 399 10.57 -3.40 7.59
CA VAL A 399 9.76 -4.34 6.80
C VAL A 399 9.58 -3.86 5.36
N VAL A 400 9.26 -2.58 5.17
CA VAL A 400 9.04 -1.99 3.85
C VAL A 400 10.33 -2.03 3.02
N VAL A 401 11.46 -1.57 3.57
CA VAL A 401 12.77 -1.61 2.88
C VAL A 401 13.18 -3.04 2.56
N PHE A 402 13.04 -3.97 3.51
CA PHE A 402 13.30 -5.39 3.26
C PHE A 402 12.43 -5.91 2.12
N SER A 403 11.13 -5.61 2.12
CA SER A 403 10.23 -6.10 1.09
C SER A 403 10.63 -5.58 -0.29
N ILE A 404 10.82 -4.28 -0.47
CA ILE A 404 11.12 -3.69 -1.77
C ILE A 404 12.49 -4.14 -2.30
N LEU A 405 13.53 -4.08 -1.47
CA LEU A 405 14.89 -4.37 -1.91
C LEU A 405 15.19 -5.87 -1.99
N VAL A 406 14.73 -6.66 -1.02
CA VAL A 406 15.03 -8.10 -0.97
C VAL A 406 13.96 -8.88 -1.69
N GLN A 407 12.69 -8.77 -1.29
CA GLN A 407 11.63 -9.56 -1.92
C GLN A 407 11.42 -9.12 -3.38
N GLY A 408 11.45 -7.81 -3.67
CA GLY A 408 11.28 -7.27 -5.02
C GLY A 408 12.38 -7.68 -6.00
N THR A 409 13.64 -7.78 -5.57
CA THR A 409 14.74 -8.23 -6.45
C THR A 409 14.80 -9.75 -6.62
N THR A 410 14.20 -10.50 -5.71
CA THR A 410 14.27 -11.98 -5.70
C THR A 410 13.00 -12.67 -6.20
N ILE A 411 11.85 -11.97 -6.28
CA ILE A 411 10.61 -12.50 -6.86
C ILE A 411 10.73 -12.94 -8.35
N PRO A 412 11.54 -12.29 -9.23
CA PRO A 412 11.70 -12.75 -10.61
C PRO A 412 12.11 -14.22 -10.71
N ASN A 413 13.04 -14.66 -9.87
CA ASN A 413 13.53 -16.04 -9.85
C ASN A 413 12.44 -17.07 -9.49
N LEU A 414 11.42 -16.67 -8.72
CA LEU A 414 10.28 -17.53 -8.40
C LEU A 414 9.29 -17.59 -9.56
N ILE A 415 9.08 -16.48 -10.25
CA ILE A 415 8.21 -16.41 -11.42
C ILE A 415 8.78 -17.24 -12.57
N ASP A 416 10.09 -17.16 -12.83
CA ASP A 416 10.74 -17.97 -13.87
C ASP A 416 10.58 -19.47 -13.61
N LYS A 417 10.69 -19.90 -12.36
CA LYS A 417 10.44 -21.30 -11.96
C LYS A 417 8.99 -21.71 -12.16
N SER A 418 8.05 -20.83 -11.82
CA SER A 418 6.61 -21.04 -12.06
C SER A 418 6.29 -21.19 -13.54
N ASN A 419 6.90 -20.36 -14.40
CA ASN A 419 6.76 -20.42 -15.85
C ASN A 419 7.29 -21.73 -16.41
N ALA A 420 8.47 -22.16 -15.97
CA ALA A 420 9.05 -23.44 -16.39
C ALA A 420 8.16 -24.64 -16.03
N GLU A 421 7.55 -24.66 -14.84
CA GLU A 421 6.57 -25.70 -14.47
C GLU A 421 5.33 -25.66 -15.36
N HIS A 422 4.78 -24.46 -15.57
CA HIS A 422 3.58 -24.28 -16.38
C HIS A 422 3.80 -24.68 -17.86
N GLU A 423 4.97 -24.40 -18.43
CA GLU A 423 5.35 -24.88 -19.76
C GLU A 423 5.52 -26.39 -19.84
N ALA A 424 6.07 -27.02 -18.80
CA ALA A 424 6.21 -28.48 -18.73
C ALA A 424 4.84 -29.18 -18.71
N GLN A 425 3.88 -28.64 -17.94
CA GLN A 425 2.51 -29.16 -17.86
C GLN A 425 1.72 -29.01 -19.18
N ARG A 426 2.03 -27.99 -20.01
CA ARG A 426 1.41 -27.86 -21.35
C ARG A 426 1.95 -28.84 -22.38
N LYS A 427 3.14 -29.42 -22.15
CA LYS A 427 3.82 -30.34 -23.08
C LYS A 427 3.55 -31.82 -22.76
N SER A 428 3.08 -32.14 -21.55
CA SER A 428 2.61 -33.45 -21.12
C SER A 428 1.13 -33.64 -21.43
#